data_AF-A0AAW8WEG7-F1
#
_entry.id   AF-A0AAW8WEG7-F1
#
_cell.length_a   1.000
_cell.length_b   1.000
_cell.length_c   1.000
_cell.angle_alpha   90.00
_cell.angle_beta   90.00
_cell.angle_gamma   90.00
#
_symmetry.space_group_name_H-M   'P 1'
#
loop_
_entity.id
_entity.type
_entity.pdbx_description
1 polymer ?
#
loop_
_entity_poly.entity_id
_entity_poly.type
_entity_poly.pdbx_seq_one_letter_code
_entity_poly.pdbx_strand_id
1 'polypeptide(L)'
;MAEYTFIGDIHSAADDLAVLLADTSITQTRLIFLGDYIDGTAGRHLGHLTQPAPLDPLGVIAQVQQRVRDYGDVALCGNHDDFWVQTARGDDEAAATWVLNGGHRTWRKLGANSAFIPRI
;
A
#
# COMPACT_ATOMS: atom_id res chain seq x y z
N MET A 1 -22.39 1.98 -19.97
CA MET A 1 -21.02 1.46 -19.74
C MET A 1 -20.78 1.49 -18.24
N ALA A 2 -20.00 0.56 -17.68
CA ALA A 2 -19.61 0.66 -16.28
C ALA A 2 -18.66 1.86 -16.10
N GLU A 3 -18.91 2.69 -15.09
CA GLU A 3 -17.99 3.77 -14.71
C GLU A 3 -16.84 3.21 -13.88
N TYR A 4 -15.64 3.76 -14.09
CA TYR A 4 -14.42 3.34 -13.40
C TYR A 4 -13.80 4.51 -12.68
N THR A 5 -13.31 4.26 -11.47
CA THR A 5 -12.48 5.21 -10.72
C THR A 5 -11.12 4.58 -10.49
N PHE A 6 -10.06 5.32 -10.84
CA PHE A 6 -8.68 4.89 -10.62
C PHE A 6 -8.17 5.47 -9.31
N ILE A 7 -7.64 4.61 -8.46
CA ILE A 7 -7.05 4.97 -7.17
C ILE A 7 -5.53 4.84 -7.30
N GLY A 8 -4.83 5.97 -7.17
CA GLY A 8 -3.38 6.00 -7.19
C GLY A 8 -2.74 5.40 -5.93
N ASP A 9 -1.43 5.63 -5.79
CA ASP A 9 -0.60 5.08 -4.74
C ASP A 9 -1.16 5.40 -3.34
N ILE A 10 -1.24 4.38 -2.49
CA ILE A 10 -1.88 4.48 -1.16
C ILE A 10 -0.84 4.58 -0.05
N HIS A 11 0.31 3.92 -0.22
CA HIS A 11 1.46 4.02 0.67
C HIS A 11 1.12 3.96 2.17
N SER A 12 0.50 2.86 2.58
CA SER A 12 0.12 2.56 3.95
C SER A 12 -0.87 3.55 4.60
N ALA A 13 -1.52 4.44 3.85
CA ALA A 13 -2.49 5.40 4.35
C ALA A 13 -3.90 4.79 4.53
N ALA A 14 -4.03 3.83 5.45
CA ALA A 14 -5.28 3.08 5.65
C ALA A 14 -6.48 3.93 6.07
N ASP A 15 -6.25 4.99 6.84
CA ASP A 15 -7.29 5.93 7.26
C ASP A 15 -7.75 6.84 6.12
N ASP A 16 -6.83 7.34 5.28
CA ASP A 16 -7.19 8.10 4.09
C ASP A 16 -7.97 7.23 3.09
N LEU A 17 -7.53 5.98 2.89
CA LEU A 17 -8.27 5.03 2.07
C LEU A 17 -9.68 4.78 2.62
N ALA A 18 -9.82 4.63 3.94
CA ALA A 18 -11.13 4.43 4.57
C ALA A 18 -12.06 5.64 4.35
N VAL A 19 -11.53 6.87 4.40
CA VAL A 19 -12.30 8.09 4.08
C VAL A 19 -12.75 8.06 2.62
N LEU A 20 -11.87 7.71 1.70
CA LEU A 20 -12.19 7.61 0.27
C LEU A 20 -13.24 6.51 -0.01
N LEU A 21 -13.13 5.36 0.65
CA LEU A 21 -14.08 4.25 0.53
C LEU A 21 -15.43 4.51 1.23
N ALA A 22 -15.53 5.55 2.05
CA ALA A 22 -16.82 6.00 2.60
C ALA A 22 -17.62 6.85 1.60
N ASP A 23 -16.98 7.35 0.54
CA ASP A 23 -17.67 8.13 -0.50
C ASP A 23 -18.45 7.22 -1.44
N THR A 24 -19.78 7.35 -1.39
CA THR A 24 -20.68 6.57 -2.25
C THR A 24 -20.54 6.90 -3.74
N SER A 25 -20.14 8.12 -4.10
CA SER A 25 -19.93 8.50 -5.51
C SER A 25 -18.74 7.77 -6.12
N ILE A 26 -17.73 7.43 -5.30
CA ILE A 26 -16.57 6.65 -5.70
C ILE A 26 -16.91 5.16 -5.70
N THR A 27 -17.46 4.65 -4.59
CA THR A 27 -17.67 3.22 -4.38
C THR A 27 -18.82 2.60 -5.19
N GLN A 28 -19.67 3.43 -5.81
CA GLN A 28 -20.65 3.01 -6.82
C GLN A 28 -20.02 2.70 -8.18
N THR A 29 -18.78 3.15 -8.44
CA THR A 29 -18.01 2.79 -9.63
C THR A 29 -17.20 1.51 -9.39
N ARG A 30 -16.68 0.91 -10.46
CA ARG A 30 -15.68 -0.15 -10.36
C ARG A 30 -14.33 0.48 -10.05
N LEU A 31 -13.73 0.12 -8.91
CA LEU A 31 -12.42 0.68 -8.54
C LEU A 31 -11.29 -0.09 -9.21
N ILE A 32 -10.29 0.66 -9.66
CA ILE A 32 -9.03 0.13 -10.17
C ILE A 32 -7.90 0.76 -9.33
N PHE A 33 -7.37 -0.03 -8.40
CA PHE A 33 -6.21 0.37 -7.60
C PHE A 33 -4.93 0.16 -8.40
N LEU A 34 -4.09 1.19 -8.49
CA LEU A 34 -2.94 1.22 -9.38
C LEU A 34 -1.68 0.57 -8.81
N GLY A 35 -1.67 0.18 -7.54
CA GLY A 35 -0.53 -0.42 -6.85
C GLY A 35 0.00 0.47 -5.72
N ASP A 36 1.18 0.12 -5.23
CA ASP A 36 1.93 0.82 -4.19
C ASP A 36 1.09 1.02 -2.92
N TYR A 37 0.64 -0.12 -2.38
CA TYR A 37 -0.21 -0.19 -1.19
C TYR A 37 0.57 0.02 0.10
N ILE A 38 1.86 -0.33 0.07
CA ILE A 38 2.75 -0.39 1.22
C ILE A 38 3.77 0.75 1.19
N ASP A 39 4.61 0.82 2.22
CA ASP A 39 5.66 1.84 2.41
C ASP A 39 5.07 3.24 2.61
N GLY A 40 5.84 4.29 2.31
CA GLY A 40 5.42 5.68 2.48
C GLY A 40 6.08 6.42 3.65
N THR A 41 5.56 7.61 3.94
CA THR A 41 6.08 8.50 4.97
C THR A 41 5.11 8.66 6.13
N ALA A 42 5.62 8.61 7.37
CA ALA A 42 4.79 8.72 8.58
C ALA A 42 4.34 10.16 8.88
N GLY A 43 3.96 10.92 7.86
CA GLY A 43 3.51 12.29 7.97
C GLY A 43 2.79 12.77 6.71
N ARG A 44 1.73 13.55 6.91
CA ARG A 44 1.00 14.27 5.85
C ARG A 44 1.46 15.72 5.80
N HIS A 45 1.71 16.22 4.59
CA HIS A 45 2.06 17.61 4.37
C HIS A 45 0.82 18.41 3.95
N LEU A 46 0.41 19.34 4.81
CA LEU A 46 -0.72 20.25 4.59
C LEU A 46 -0.18 21.68 4.53
N GLY A 47 0.27 22.08 3.34
CA GLY A 47 0.99 23.35 3.15
C GLY A 47 2.28 23.38 3.97
N HIS A 48 2.33 24.24 4.99
CA HIS A 48 3.49 24.36 5.89
C HIS A 48 3.44 23.43 7.12
N LEU A 49 2.34 22.69 7.31
CA LEU A 49 2.16 21.82 8.46
C LEU A 49 2.46 20.37 8.08
N THR A 50 3.16 19.67 8.98
CA THR A 50 3.29 18.20 8.91
C THR A 50 2.52 17.59 10.06
N GLN A 51 1.52 16.78 9.75
CA GLN A 51 0.76 16.03 10.75
C GLN A 51 1.25 14.59 10.80
N PRO A 52 1.41 13.98 11.99
CA PRO A 52 1.74 12.57 12.11
C PRO A 52 0.68 11.70 11.40
N ALA A 53 1.13 10.78 10.56
CA ALA A 53 0.26 9.83 9.86
C ALA A 53 0.86 8.43 10.04
N PRO A 54 0.36 7.62 10.98
CA PRO A 54 0.90 6.28 11.20
C PRO A 54 0.76 5.41 9.94
N LEU A 55 1.85 4.77 9.52
CA LEU A 55 1.82 3.84 8.40
C LEU A 55 1.09 2.56 8.80
N ASP A 56 0.02 2.20 8.11
CA ASP A 56 -0.71 0.94 8.30
C ASP A 56 -0.83 0.15 6.99
N PRO A 57 0.28 -0.51 6.53
CA PRO A 57 0.27 -1.26 5.28
C PRO A 57 -0.70 -2.45 5.32
N LEU A 58 -0.87 -3.10 6.48
CA LEU A 58 -1.77 -4.25 6.61
C LEU A 58 -3.24 -3.82 6.56
N GLY A 59 -3.58 -2.66 7.15
CA GLY A 59 -4.90 -2.06 7.03
C GLY A 59 -5.26 -1.73 5.58
N VAL A 60 -4.32 -1.16 4.81
CA VAL A 60 -4.52 -0.93 3.37
C VAL A 60 -4.77 -2.23 2.63
N ILE A 61 -3.89 -3.24 2.80
CA ILE A 61 -4.04 -4.54 2.15
C ILE A 61 -5.40 -5.16 2.47
N ALA A 62 -5.83 -5.12 3.74
CA ALA A 62 -7.13 -5.66 4.15
C ALA A 62 -8.30 -4.97 3.44
N GLN A 63 -8.29 -3.64 3.34
CA GLN A 63 -9.33 -2.86 2.67
C GLN A 63 -9.35 -3.13 1.15
N VAL A 64 -8.19 -3.12 0.49
CA VAL A 64 -8.09 -3.40 -0.96
C VAL A 64 -8.57 -4.83 -1.25
N GLN A 65 -8.12 -5.81 -0.47
CA GLN A 65 -8.56 -7.19 -0.63
C GLN A 65 -10.08 -7.36 -0.43
N GLN A 66 -10.67 -6.65 0.54
CA GLN A 66 -12.12 -6.65 0.72
C GLN A 66 -12.83 -6.10 -0.52
N ARG A 67 -12.36 -4.98 -1.07
CA ARG A 67 -12.91 -4.39 -2.30
C ARG A 67 -12.83 -5.35 -3.50
N VAL A 68 -11.69 -6.01 -3.68
CA VAL A 68 -11.51 -7.02 -4.73
C VAL A 68 -12.46 -8.21 -4.55
N ARG A 69 -12.57 -8.76 -3.35
CA ARG A 69 -13.41 -9.95 -3.08
C ARG A 69 -14.91 -9.65 -3.17
N ASP A 70 -15.35 -8.55 -2.57
CA ASP A 70 -16.77 -8.31 -2.31
C ASP A 70 -17.44 -7.50 -3.43
N TYR A 71 -16.68 -6.66 -4.13
CA TYR A 71 -17.18 -5.76 -5.19
C TYR A 71 -16.55 -6.06 -6.56
N GLY A 72 -15.61 -7.00 -6.59
CA GLY A 72 -14.87 -7.41 -7.79
C GLY A 72 -13.81 -6.41 -8.24
N ASP A 73 -13.54 -5.35 -7.49
CA ASP A 73 -12.57 -4.31 -7.87
C ASP A 73 -11.21 -4.89 -8.28
N VAL A 74 -10.43 -4.13 -9.05
CA VAL A 74 -9.14 -4.58 -9.58
C VAL A 74 -8.02 -3.96 -8.78
N ALA A 75 -7.05 -4.78 -8.36
CA ALA A 75 -5.82 -4.34 -7.73
C ALA A 75 -4.63 -4.71 -8.60
N LEU A 76 -3.90 -3.71 -9.10
CA LEU A 76 -2.64 -3.90 -9.82
C LEU A 76 -1.49 -4.08 -8.83
N CYS A 77 -0.37 -4.64 -9.30
CA CYS A 77 0.85 -4.76 -8.50
C CYS A 77 1.75 -3.58 -8.82
N GLY A 78 1.96 -2.69 -7.84
CA GLY A 78 2.97 -1.63 -7.94
C GLY A 78 4.37 -2.19 -7.75
N ASN A 79 5.39 -1.37 -7.99
CA ASN A 79 6.79 -1.80 -7.82
C ASN A 79 7.13 -2.01 -6.34
N HIS A 80 6.55 -1.24 -5.42
CA HIS A 80 6.77 -1.47 -3.99
C HIS A 80 6.18 -2.81 -3.54
N ASP A 81 4.99 -3.13 -4.02
CA ASP A 81 4.33 -4.39 -3.74
C ASP A 81 5.13 -5.58 -4.33
N ASP A 82 5.63 -5.44 -5.56
CA ASP A 82 6.45 -6.47 -6.19
C ASP A 82 7.76 -6.69 -5.43
N PHE A 83 8.45 -5.62 -5.01
CA PHE A 83 9.64 -5.75 -4.17
C PHE A 83 9.40 -6.57 -2.91
N TRP A 84 8.26 -6.35 -2.23
CA TRP A 84 7.89 -7.14 -1.06
C TRP A 84 7.65 -8.61 -1.41
N VAL A 85 6.94 -8.89 -2.52
CA VAL A 85 6.68 -10.26 -2.99
C VAL A 85 7.98 -10.98 -3.37
N GLN A 86 8.88 -10.34 -4.12
CA GLN A 86 10.16 -10.95 -4.50
C GLN A 86 11.07 -11.15 -3.29
N THR A 87 11.08 -10.21 -2.35
CA THR A 87 11.78 -10.38 -1.06
C THR A 87 11.28 -11.62 -0.33
N ALA A 88 9.96 -11.84 -0.27
CA ALA A 88 9.36 -13.02 0.35
C ALA A 88 9.72 -14.34 -0.37
N ARG A 89 10.12 -14.27 -1.65
CA ARG A 89 10.61 -15.40 -2.45
C ARG A 89 12.12 -15.62 -2.31
N GLY A 90 12.81 -14.81 -1.51
CA GLY A 90 14.25 -14.91 -1.29
C GLY A 90 15.11 -14.14 -2.29
N ASP A 91 14.54 -13.17 -3.01
CA ASP A 91 15.31 -12.27 -3.86
C ASP A 91 15.96 -11.17 -3.00
N ASP A 92 17.26 -11.32 -2.78
CA ASP A 92 18.08 -10.42 -1.99
C ASP A 92 18.34 -9.06 -2.68
N GLU A 93 18.35 -9.01 -4.02
CA GLU A 93 18.52 -7.76 -4.78
C GLU A 93 17.25 -6.92 -4.69
N ALA A 94 16.08 -7.57 -4.83
CA ALA A 94 14.79 -6.94 -4.58
C ALA A 94 14.71 -6.41 -3.14
N ALA A 95 15.15 -7.20 -2.15
CA ALA A 95 15.16 -6.78 -0.74
C ALA A 95 16.06 -5.56 -0.51
N ALA A 96 17.28 -5.55 -1.05
CA ALA A 96 18.20 -4.42 -0.92
C ALA A 96 17.64 -3.15 -1.60
N THR A 97 17.07 -3.30 -2.79
CA THR A 97 16.43 -2.20 -3.52
C THR A 97 15.23 -1.65 -2.77
N TRP A 98 14.40 -2.52 -2.21
CA TRP A 98 13.23 -2.15 -1.42
C TRP A 98 13.60 -1.30 -0.21
N VAL A 99 14.63 -1.72 0.52
CA VAL A 99 15.12 -1.02 1.72
C VAL A 99 15.53 0.42 1.41
N LEU A 100 16.26 0.62 0.30
CA LEU A 100 16.67 1.94 -0.17
C LEU A 100 15.48 2.82 -0.58
N ASN A 101 14.42 2.21 -1.12
CA ASN A 101 13.22 2.90 -1.57
C ASN A 101 12.13 3.05 -0.50
N GLY A 102 12.46 2.87 0.78
CA GLY A 102 11.53 3.16 1.89
C GLY A 102 10.90 1.94 2.56
N GLY A 103 11.15 0.73 2.06
CA GLY A 103 10.67 -0.52 2.67
C GLY A 103 11.10 -0.70 4.12
N HIS A 104 12.21 -0.09 4.55
CA HIS A 104 12.68 -0.11 5.94
C HIS A 104 11.67 0.46 6.97
N ARG A 105 10.67 1.22 6.51
CA ARG A 105 9.64 1.83 7.38
C ARG A 105 8.51 0.87 7.73
N THR A 106 8.31 -0.17 6.93
CA THR A 106 7.10 -1.02 6.91
C THR A 106 7.42 -2.51 6.93
N TRP A 107 8.62 -2.93 6.49
CA TRP A 107 9.07 -4.33 6.41
C TRP A 107 8.76 -5.21 7.64
N ARG A 108 8.91 -4.67 8.86
CA ARG A 108 8.59 -5.35 10.13
C ARG A 108 7.11 -5.60 10.30
N LYS A 109 6.27 -4.65 9.89
CA LYS A 109 4.80 -4.80 9.92
C LYS A 109 4.33 -5.81 8.88
N LEU A 110 5.07 -5.94 7.78
CA LEU A 110 4.81 -6.84 6.67
C LEU A 110 5.35 -8.26 6.87
N GLY A 111 6.08 -8.51 7.96
CA GLY A 111 6.65 -9.83 8.27
C GLY A 111 7.72 -10.30 7.28
N ALA A 112 8.34 -9.39 6.53
CA ALA A 112 9.39 -9.72 5.58
C ALA A 112 10.66 -10.17 6.32
N ASN A 113 11.25 -11.27 5.87
CA ASN A 113 12.50 -11.82 6.41
C ASN A 113 13.46 -12.10 5.25
N SER A 114 14.62 -11.44 5.20
CA SER A 114 15.72 -11.75 4.26
C SER A 114 17.08 -11.48 4.93
N ALA A 115 18.19 -11.83 4.27
CA ALA A 115 19.53 -11.53 4.78
C ALA A 115 19.80 -10.02 4.95
N PHE A 116 19.05 -9.18 4.22
CA PHE A 116 19.15 -7.72 4.21
C PHE A 116 18.14 -7.03 5.13
N ILE A 117 17.26 -7.81 5.76
CA ILE A 117 16.33 -7.34 6.79
C ILE A 117 16.84 -7.89 8.13
N PRO A 118 17.30 -7.04 9.05
CA PRO A 118 17.82 -7.50 10.33
C PRO A 118 16.81 -8.40 11.04
N ARG A 119 17.24 -9.63 11.38
CA ARG A 119 16.45 -10.52 12.24
C ARG A 119 16.32 -9.90 13.63
N ILE A 120 15.16 -10.10 14.25
CA ILE A 120 14.89 -9.73 15.65
C ILE A 120 15.58 -10.76 16.57
#